data_AF-A0AAU9FEQ6-F1
#
_entry.id   AF-A0AAU9FEQ6-F1
#
_cell.length_a   1.000
_cell.length_b   1.000
_cell.length_c   1.000
_cell.angle_alpha   90.00
_cell.angle_beta   90.00
_cell.angle_gamma   90.00
#
_symmetry.space_group_name_H-M   'P 1'
#
loop_
_entity.id
_entity.type
_entity.pdbx_description
1 polymer ?
#
loop_
_entity_poly.entity_id
_entity_poly.type
_entity_poly.pdbx_seq_one_letter_code
_entity_poly.pdbx_strand_id
1 'polypeptide(L)'
;MDIQHAFDMLRFLCLVLVFGQTLSKERRLTFAGQCPKFMTLPNEVSKASAFTGSWYLYAVHPNYLQEKCVKRTFQGHSFWRQFAETDDDHFIVQYFCYQDRDRYNKLQHMRSISIFVKEQVPTAKTIASITNALMRNFKFPLRLLNYTDNSFCTEFEYKDAQYRV
;
A
#
# COMPACT_ATOMS: atom_id res chain seq x y z
N MET A 1 18.22 16.10 -46.91
CA MET A 1 18.02 15.07 -45.87
C MET A 1 17.50 15.78 -44.62
N ASP A 2 16.83 15.07 -43.72
CA ASP A 2 16.68 15.47 -42.30
C ASP A 2 15.39 16.16 -41.81
N ILE A 3 14.22 15.80 -42.35
CA ILE A 3 12.96 15.87 -41.58
C ILE A 3 12.49 14.45 -41.22
N GLN A 4 12.59 13.51 -42.17
CA GLN A 4 12.20 12.12 -41.96
C GLN A 4 13.04 11.43 -40.86
N HIS A 5 14.36 11.62 -40.88
CA HIS A 5 15.26 11.06 -39.86
C HIS A 5 15.01 11.63 -38.46
N ALA A 6 14.64 12.91 -38.35
CA ALA A 6 14.30 13.53 -37.08
C ALA A 6 13.00 12.95 -36.50
N PHE A 7 12.00 12.70 -37.35
CA PHE A 7 10.75 12.04 -36.95
C PHE A 7 10.95 10.58 -36.51
N ASP A 8 11.79 9.83 -37.21
CA ASP A 8 12.09 8.43 -36.86
C ASP A 8 12.87 8.35 -35.54
N MET A 9 13.82 9.26 -35.31
CA MET A 9 14.56 9.34 -34.05
C MET A 9 13.65 9.68 -32.87
N LEU A 10 12.71 10.62 -33.05
CA LEU A 10 11.75 11.01 -32.01
C LEU A 10 10.78 9.87 -31.67
N ARG A 11 10.27 9.13 -32.67
CA ARG A 11 9.41 7.95 -32.46
C ARG A 11 10.15 6.86 -31.69
N PHE A 12 11.40 6.60 -32.04
CA PHE A 12 12.23 5.61 -31.36
C PHE A 12 12.47 6.02 -29.89
N LEU A 13 12.79 7.29 -29.65
CA LEU A 13 13.01 7.82 -28.30
C LEU A 13 11.73 7.75 -27.45
N CYS A 14 10.57 8.08 -28.01
CA CYS A 14 9.27 7.93 -27.35
C CYS A 14 8.96 6.48 -27.01
N LEU A 15 9.21 5.53 -27.93
CA LEU A 15 9.02 4.10 -27.66
C LEU A 15 9.94 3.63 -26.52
N VAL A 16 11.22 3.98 -26.56
CA VAL A 16 12.19 3.64 -25.49
C VAL A 16 11.76 4.22 -24.15
N LEU A 17 11.27 5.46 -24.11
CA LEU A 17 10.78 6.09 -22.88
C LEU A 17 9.52 5.38 -22.34
N VAL A 18 8.57 5.02 -23.21
CA VAL A 18 7.35 4.29 -22.82
C VAL A 18 7.71 2.90 -22.28
N PHE A 19 8.56 2.14 -22.99
CA PHE A 19 9.02 0.81 -22.54
C PHE A 19 9.87 0.88 -21.26
N GLY A 20 10.71 1.91 -21.12
CA GLY A 20 11.49 2.14 -19.90
C GLY A 20 10.60 2.46 -18.69
N GLN A 21 9.52 3.22 -18.88
CA GLN A 21 8.56 3.54 -17.83
C GLN A 21 7.71 2.31 -17.43
N THR A 22 7.31 1.46 -18.36
CA THR A 22 6.54 0.24 -18.05
C THR A 22 7.38 -0.78 -17.29
N LEU A 23 8.62 -1.05 -17.73
CA LEU A 23 9.55 -1.95 -17.04
C LEU A 23 9.94 -1.43 -15.64
N SER A 24 10.07 -0.12 -15.48
CA SER A 24 10.34 0.52 -14.19
C SER A 24 9.15 0.40 -13.22
N LYS A 25 7.90 0.46 -13.72
CA LYS A 25 6.69 0.26 -12.91
C LYS A 25 6.57 -1.18 -12.42
N GLU A 26 6.84 -2.19 -13.25
CA GLU A 26 6.82 -3.60 -12.83
C GLU A 26 7.87 -3.89 -11.75
N ARG A 27 9.09 -3.35 -11.88
CA ARG A 27 10.14 -3.49 -10.84
C ARG A 27 9.79 -2.86 -9.49
N ARG A 28 8.84 -1.93 -9.42
CA ARG A 28 8.42 -1.31 -8.15
C ARG A 28 7.46 -2.18 -7.34
N LEU A 29 6.86 -3.18 -7.97
CA LEU A 29 5.83 -4.04 -7.36
C LEU A 29 6.37 -5.40 -6.97
N THR A 30 7.43 -5.84 -7.64
CA THR A 30 7.93 -7.21 -7.54
C THR A 30 9.29 -7.24 -6.86
N PHE A 31 9.40 -8.09 -5.85
CA PHE A 31 10.55 -8.24 -4.98
C PHE A 31 11.12 -9.65 -5.10
N ALA A 32 12.44 -9.79 -5.06
CA ALA A 32 13.07 -11.10 -5.11
C ALA A 32 12.79 -11.90 -3.82
N GLY A 33 12.64 -13.21 -3.97
CA GLY A 33 12.45 -14.14 -2.85
C GLY A 33 11.00 -14.36 -2.44
N GLN A 34 10.82 -15.10 -1.36
CA GLN A 34 9.51 -15.49 -0.82
C GLN A 34 8.80 -14.33 -0.11
N CYS A 35 7.49 -14.48 0.03
CA CYS A 35 6.74 -13.61 0.92
C CYS A 35 7.29 -13.71 2.35
N PRO A 36 7.54 -12.58 3.03
CA PRO A 36 7.83 -12.60 4.46
C PRO A 36 6.71 -13.31 5.23
N LYS A 37 7.09 -14.18 6.17
CA LYS A 37 6.14 -14.84 7.07
C LYS A 37 5.79 -13.85 8.18
N PHE A 38 4.51 -13.48 8.28
CA PHE A 38 4.02 -12.60 9.34
C PHE A 38 3.46 -13.41 10.50
N MET A 39 3.54 -12.83 11.70
CA MET A 39 2.80 -13.34 12.83
C MET A 39 1.31 -13.18 12.53
N THR A 40 0.56 -14.28 12.60
CA THR A 40 -0.90 -14.20 12.66
C THR A 40 -1.27 -13.39 13.89
N LEU A 41 -2.13 -12.38 13.71
CA LEU A 41 -2.65 -11.65 14.85
C LEU A 41 -3.31 -12.63 15.84
N PRO A 42 -3.18 -12.35 17.16
CA PRO A 42 -3.88 -13.13 18.17
C PRO A 42 -5.37 -13.18 17.81
N ASN A 43 -5.93 -14.39 17.80
CA ASN A 43 -7.33 -14.65 17.44
C ASN A 43 -8.27 -14.24 18.59
N GLU A 44 -8.06 -13.07 19.18
CA GLU A 44 -8.75 -12.58 20.36
C GLU A 44 -10.05 -11.89 19.97
N VAL A 45 -11.08 -12.69 19.68
CA VAL A 45 -12.45 -12.25 19.33
C VAL A 45 -12.98 -11.12 20.25
N SER A 46 -12.49 -11.03 21.50
CA SER A 46 -12.82 -9.98 22.47
C SER A 46 -12.51 -8.54 22.01
N LYS A 47 -11.60 -8.34 21.04
CA LYS A 47 -11.26 -6.99 20.53
C LYS A 47 -12.08 -6.55 19.32
N ALA A 48 -13.15 -7.28 18.95
CA ALA A 48 -13.99 -6.98 17.77
C ALA A 48 -14.46 -5.52 17.69
N SER A 49 -14.92 -5.00 18.83
CA SER A 49 -15.48 -3.66 18.95
C SER A 49 -14.42 -2.57 18.85
N ALA A 50 -13.16 -2.85 19.23
CA ALA A 50 -12.07 -1.87 19.22
C ALA A 50 -11.79 -1.30 17.81
N PHE A 51 -12.04 -2.13 16.79
CA PHE A 51 -11.82 -1.78 15.39
C PHE A 51 -13.07 -1.28 14.68
N THR A 52 -14.25 -1.36 15.31
CA THR A 52 -15.50 -0.97 14.66
C THR A 52 -15.55 0.54 14.48
N GLY A 53 -15.82 0.98 13.24
CA GLY A 53 -15.93 2.40 12.91
C GLY A 53 -15.19 2.78 11.64
N SER A 54 -15.15 4.09 11.38
CA SER A 54 -14.42 4.68 10.26
C SER A 54 -12.96 4.90 10.61
N TRP A 55 -12.07 4.46 9.72
CA TRP A 55 -10.63 4.66 9.81
C TRP A 55 -10.11 5.30 8.53
N TYR A 56 -9.24 6.30 8.64
CA TYR A 56 -8.71 7.06 7.52
C TYR A 56 -7.48 6.36 6.93
N LEU A 57 -7.40 6.28 5.61
CA LEU A 57 -6.21 5.76 4.94
C LEU A 57 -5.08 6.78 5.12
N TYR A 58 -4.03 6.40 5.83
CA TYR A 58 -2.85 7.23 6.05
C TYR A 58 -1.83 7.07 4.92
N ALA A 59 -1.53 5.83 4.55
CA ALA A 59 -0.54 5.53 3.54
C ALA A 59 -0.79 4.18 2.89
N VAL A 60 -0.37 4.05 1.63
CA VAL A 60 -0.65 2.85 0.86
C VAL A 60 0.43 2.57 -0.19
N HIS A 61 0.70 1.30 -0.44
CA HIS A 61 1.53 0.83 -1.54
C HIS A 61 0.99 -0.48 -2.12
N PRO A 62 0.99 -0.67 -3.44
CA PRO A 62 1.11 0.41 -4.41
C PRO A 62 -0.09 1.37 -4.31
N ASN A 63 0.15 2.61 -4.71
CA ASN A 63 -0.91 3.57 -5.02
C ASN A 63 -0.75 4.01 -6.46
N TYR A 64 -1.70 3.67 -7.32
CA TYR A 64 -1.64 4.03 -8.72
C TYR A 64 -2.26 5.40 -9.01
N LEU A 65 -3.07 5.93 -8.09
CA LEU A 65 -3.93 7.09 -8.34
C LEU A 65 -3.77 8.24 -7.33
N GLN A 66 -2.98 8.06 -6.26
CA GLN A 66 -2.77 9.08 -5.20
C GLN A 66 -4.08 9.71 -4.70
N GLU A 67 -5.05 8.86 -4.37
CA GLU A 67 -6.34 9.31 -3.88
C GLU A 67 -6.22 10.08 -2.56
N LYS A 68 -7.10 11.08 -2.41
CA LYS A 68 -7.30 11.89 -1.19
C LYS A 68 -8.65 11.56 -0.56
N CYS A 69 -8.80 11.91 0.71
CA CYS A 69 -10.06 11.71 1.46
C CYS A 69 -10.53 10.26 1.37
N VAL A 70 -9.70 9.32 1.79
CA VAL A 70 -10.03 7.89 1.72
C VAL A 70 -10.20 7.36 3.13
N LYS A 71 -11.34 6.71 3.39
CA LYS A 71 -11.60 6.04 4.67
C LYS A 71 -12.09 4.62 4.44
N ARG A 72 -12.15 3.83 5.49
CA ARG A 72 -12.76 2.51 5.47
C ARG A 72 -13.54 2.31 6.75
N THR A 73 -14.77 1.83 6.61
CA THR A 73 -15.55 1.40 7.75
C THR A 73 -15.31 -0.08 8.00
N PHE A 74 -14.72 -0.40 9.16
CA PHE A 74 -14.53 -1.78 9.59
C PHE A 74 -15.71 -2.22 10.45
N GLN A 75 -16.29 -3.38 10.14
CA GLN A 75 -17.40 -3.99 10.86
C GLN A 75 -17.21 -5.49 10.94
N GLY A 76 -17.28 -6.05 12.15
CA GLY A 76 -17.16 -7.49 12.39
C GLY A 76 -15.75 -8.06 12.16
N HIS A 77 -15.67 -9.39 12.10
CA HIS A 77 -14.41 -10.15 12.12
C HIS A 77 -13.81 -10.46 10.74
N SER A 78 -14.55 -10.20 9.66
CA SER A 78 -14.15 -10.60 8.30
C SER A 78 -12.82 -9.98 7.86
N PHE A 79 -12.46 -8.80 8.39
CA PHE A 79 -11.24 -8.08 8.06
C PHE A 79 -10.03 -8.50 8.89
N TRP A 80 -10.21 -9.25 9.98
CA TRP A 80 -9.13 -9.60 10.91
C TRP A 80 -8.02 -10.40 10.25
N ARG A 81 -8.39 -11.26 9.29
CA ARG A 81 -7.46 -12.05 8.48
C ARG A 81 -6.53 -11.18 7.61
N GLN A 82 -6.87 -9.91 7.43
CA GLN A 82 -6.13 -8.95 6.61
C GLN A 82 -5.23 -8.04 7.43
N PHE A 83 -5.42 -8.01 8.75
CA PHE A 83 -4.63 -7.18 9.63
C PHE A 83 -3.31 -7.90 9.89
N ALA A 84 -2.21 -7.17 9.72
CA ALA A 84 -0.86 -7.68 9.90
C ALA A 84 -0.17 -7.07 11.12
N GLU A 85 -0.55 -5.85 11.51
CA GLU A 85 -0.12 -5.19 12.75
C GLU A 85 -1.18 -4.16 13.17
N THR A 86 -1.38 -3.97 14.46
CA THR A 86 -2.20 -2.89 15.02
C THR A 86 -1.82 -2.65 16.47
N ASP A 87 -2.03 -1.44 16.98
CA ASP A 87 -2.00 -1.14 18.42
C ASP A 87 -3.40 -1.11 19.04
N ASP A 88 -4.36 -1.75 18.38
CA ASP A 88 -5.79 -1.85 18.71
C ASP A 88 -6.57 -0.54 18.62
N ASP A 89 -5.92 0.62 18.78
CA ASP A 89 -6.62 1.87 19.07
C ASP A 89 -6.28 3.04 18.15
N HIS A 90 -5.08 3.09 17.54
CA HIS A 90 -4.66 4.24 16.75
C HIS A 90 -4.40 3.90 15.29
N PHE A 91 -3.85 2.72 14.99
CA PHE A 91 -3.56 2.33 13.61
C PHE A 91 -3.82 0.86 13.31
N ILE A 92 -4.08 0.57 12.03
CA ILE A 92 -4.18 -0.77 11.47
C ILE A 92 -3.26 -0.83 10.25
N VAL A 93 -2.38 -1.82 10.19
CA VAL A 93 -1.63 -2.18 8.99
C VAL A 93 -2.26 -3.40 8.37
N GLN A 94 -2.76 -3.27 7.15
CA GLN A 94 -3.12 -4.40 6.31
C GLN A 94 -1.97 -4.72 5.36
N TYR A 95 -1.60 -6.00 5.26
CA TYR A 95 -0.51 -6.43 4.39
C TYR A 95 -0.92 -7.68 3.60
N PHE A 96 -0.73 -7.61 2.29
CA PHE A 96 -1.01 -8.69 1.35
C PHE A 96 0.27 -9.02 0.61
N CYS A 97 0.51 -10.30 0.39
CA CYS A 97 1.67 -10.78 -0.34
C CYS A 97 1.30 -11.94 -1.23
N TYR A 98 1.66 -11.82 -2.51
CA TYR A 98 1.41 -12.82 -3.53
C TYR A 98 2.77 -13.30 -4.02
N GLN A 99 3.02 -14.59 -3.89
CA GLN A 99 4.26 -15.21 -4.31
C GLN A 99 4.06 -15.88 -5.67
N ASP A 100 5.00 -15.69 -6.58
CA ASP A 100 5.01 -16.31 -7.90
C ASP A 100 6.46 -16.61 -8.35
N ARG A 101 6.63 -17.19 -9.53
CA ARG A 101 7.91 -17.38 -10.20
C ARG A 101 8.07 -16.40 -11.36
N ASP A 102 9.27 -15.85 -11.51
CA ASP A 102 9.59 -14.99 -12.63
C ASP A 102 9.82 -15.79 -13.93
N ARG A 103 10.08 -15.09 -15.04
CA ARG A 103 10.36 -15.70 -16.35
C ARG A 103 11.61 -16.59 -16.36
N TYR A 104 12.48 -16.46 -15.36
CA TYR A 104 13.69 -17.25 -15.16
C TYR A 104 13.50 -18.32 -14.07
N ASN A 105 12.26 -18.62 -13.70
CA ASN A 105 11.88 -19.60 -12.68
C ASN A 105 12.41 -19.29 -11.26
N LYS A 106 12.78 -18.03 -10.99
CA LYS A 106 13.20 -17.56 -9.66
C LYS A 106 11.98 -17.13 -8.86
N LEU A 107 12.00 -17.42 -7.56
CA LEU A 107 10.95 -16.99 -6.65
C LEU A 107 10.95 -15.46 -6.52
N GLN A 108 9.76 -14.89 -6.64
CA GLN A 108 9.49 -13.48 -6.43
C GLN A 108 8.17 -13.30 -5.71
N HIS A 109 7.93 -12.10 -5.17
CA HIS A 109 6.63 -11.76 -4.61
C HIS A 109 6.23 -10.33 -4.92
N MET A 110 4.93 -10.11 -5.02
CA MET A 110 4.31 -8.80 -5.01
C MET A 110 3.71 -8.54 -3.64
N ARG A 111 3.66 -7.27 -3.24
CA ARG A 111 3.08 -6.88 -1.96
C ARG A 111 2.18 -5.66 -2.08
N SER A 112 1.14 -5.65 -1.27
CA SER A 112 0.29 -4.49 -1.04
C SER A 112 0.19 -4.22 0.45
N ILE A 113 0.35 -2.97 0.85
CA ILE A 113 0.18 -2.50 2.21
C ILE A 113 -0.78 -1.32 2.23
N SER A 114 -1.71 -1.34 3.17
CA SER A 114 -2.63 -0.24 3.46
C SER A 114 -2.55 0.06 4.95
N ILE A 115 -2.34 1.32 5.29
CA ILE A 115 -2.19 1.76 6.67
C ILE A 115 -3.36 2.69 6.96
N PHE A 116 -4.18 2.30 7.94
CA PHE A 116 -5.32 3.07 8.39
C PHE A 116 -5.07 3.62 9.79
N VAL A 117 -5.64 4.77 10.10
CA VAL A 117 -5.53 5.46 11.39
C VAL A 117 -6.91 5.95 11.85
N LYS A 118 -7.15 6.03 13.16
CA LYS A 118 -8.42 6.61 13.67
C LYS A 118 -8.48 8.13 13.49
N GLU A 119 -7.35 8.80 13.56
CA GLU A 119 -7.24 10.26 13.47
C GLU A 119 -7.15 10.69 11.99
N GLN A 120 -7.84 11.75 11.58
CA GLN A 120 -7.72 12.29 10.21
C GLN A 120 -6.27 12.65 9.87
N VAL A 121 -5.56 13.23 10.85
CA VAL A 121 -4.12 13.51 10.79
C VAL A 121 -3.46 12.82 11.97
N PRO A 122 -2.64 11.77 11.76
CA PRO A 122 -2.07 11.01 12.86
C PRO A 122 -1.02 11.81 13.62
N THR A 123 -0.98 11.63 14.95
CA THR A 123 0.06 12.24 15.79
C THR A 123 1.46 11.70 15.46
N ALA A 124 2.50 12.45 15.87
CA ALA A 124 3.89 12.02 15.75
C ALA A 124 4.16 10.66 16.43
N LYS A 125 3.47 10.37 17.55
CA LYS A 125 3.56 9.08 18.25
C LYS A 125 3.01 7.95 17.40
N THR A 126 1.82 8.13 16.81
CA THR A 126 1.20 7.14 15.90
C THR A 126 2.08 6.88 14.69
N ILE A 127 2.65 7.94 14.09
CA ILE A 127 3.59 7.81 12.95
C ILE A 127 4.84 7.02 13.34
N ALA A 128 5.39 7.27 14.54
CA ALA A 128 6.56 6.54 15.03
C ALA A 128 6.26 5.05 15.26
N SER A 129 5.10 4.72 15.84
CA SER A 129 4.64 3.34 16.02
C SER A 129 4.49 2.61 14.68
N ILE A 130 3.80 3.23 13.72
CA ILE A 130 3.66 2.69 12.36
C ILE A 130 5.03 2.46 11.74
N THR A 131 5.91 3.46 11.79
CA THR A 131 7.26 3.38 11.21
C THR A 131 8.06 2.22 11.80
N ASN A 132 8.03 2.06 13.12
CA ASN A 132 8.71 0.96 13.81
C ASN A 132 8.16 -0.40 13.39
N ALA A 133 6.83 -0.54 13.31
CA ALA A 133 6.19 -1.75 12.82
C ALA A 133 6.65 -2.11 11.41
N LEU A 134 6.58 -1.14 10.48
CA LEU A 134 6.99 -1.33 9.08
C LEU A 134 8.45 -1.74 8.93
N MET A 135 9.35 -1.11 9.67
CA MET A 135 10.78 -1.41 9.58
C MET A 135 11.13 -2.75 10.22
N ARG A 136 10.57 -3.07 11.38
CA ARG A 136 10.93 -4.28 12.14
C ARG A 136 10.20 -5.52 11.64
N ASN A 137 8.89 -5.43 11.46
CA ASN A 137 8.04 -6.59 11.19
C ASN A 137 7.95 -6.86 9.68
N PHE A 138 7.88 -5.81 8.87
CA PHE A 138 7.68 -5.93 7.42
C PHE A 138 8.96 -5.74 6.61
N LYS A 139 10.02 -5.19 7.21
CA LYS A 139 11.23 -4.71 6.49
C LYS A 139 10.85 -3.88 5.25
N PHE A 140 9.79 -3.09 5.39
CA PHE A 140 9.18 -2.37 4.28
C PHE A 140 9.91 -1.03 4.06
N PRO A 141 10.38 -0.73 2.84
CA PRO A 141 11.03 0.54 2.53
C PRO A 141 10.00 1.67 2.48
N LEU A 142 10.00 2.52 3.51
CA LEU A 142 9.02 3.60 3.71
C LEU A 142 8.89 4.54 2.50
N ARG A 143 9.96 4.74 1.74
CA ARG A 143 9.97 5.56 0.51
C ARG A 143 9.01 5.08 -0.59
N LEU A 144 8.52 3.84 -0.50
CA LEU A 144 7.56 3.29 -1.46
C LEU A 144 6.10 3.57 -1.06
N LEU A 145 5.87 4.05 0.16
CA LEU A 145 4.54 4.47 0.62
C LEU A 145 4.12 5.74 -0.10
N ASN A 146 2.86 5.78 -0.50
CA ASN A 146 2.19 7.00 -0.91
C ASN A 146 1.27 7.42 0.22
N TYR A 147 1.51 8.61 0.76
CA TYR A 147 0.69 9.16 1.83
C TYR A 147 -0.59 9.76 1.26
N THR A 148 -1.69 9.51 1.93
CA THR A 148 -3.00 10.05 1.59
C THR A 148 -3.25 11.30 2.41
N ASP A 149 -3.65 12.37 1.72
CA ASP A 149 -4.00 13.64 2.34
C ASP A 149 -5.46 13.61 2.77
N ASN A 150 -5.70 13.71 4.08
CA ASN A 150 -7.02 13.77 4.71
C ASN A 150 -7.26 15.09 5.47
N SER A 151 -6.35 16.07 5.37
CA SER A 151 -6.32 17.25 6.25
C SER A 151 -7.46 18.25 6.04
N PHE A 152 -8.09 18.23 4.86
CA PHE A 152 -9.15 19.17 4.47
C PHE A 152 -10.35 18.46 3.83
N CYS A 153 -10.73 17.30 4.37
CA CYS A 153 -11.82 16.49 3.83
C CYS A 153 -13.11 16.68 4.61
N THR A 154 -14.20 16.95 3.91
CA THR A 154 -15.55 16.92 4.46
C THR A 154 -16.13 15.49 4.43
N GLU A 155 -17.15 15.22 5.23
CA GLU A 155 -17.79 13.88 5.28
C GLU A 155 -18.31 13.40 3.90
N PHE A 156 -18.66 14.33 3.00
CA PHE A 156 -19.17 14.00 1.66
C PHE A 156 -18.08 13.69 0.63
N GLU A 157 -16.84 14.11 0.89
CA GLU A 157 -15.71 13.87 -0.02
C GLU A 157 -15.04 12.52 0.22
N TYR A 158 -15.33 11.89 1.36
CA TYR A 158 -14.72 10.63 1.71
C TYR A 158 -15.16 9.50 0.78
N LYS A 159 -14.17 8.84 0.20
CA LYS A 159 -14.32 7.63 -0.60
C LYS A 159 -14.00 6.42 0.27
N ASP A 160 -14.78 5.35 0.09
CA ASP A 160 -14.44 4.08 0.71
C ASP A 160 -13.25 3.44 0.03
N ALA A 161 -12.27 3.02 0.84
CA ALA A 161 -11.09 2.31 0.38
C ALA A 161 -11.51 0.97 -0.23
N GLN A 162 -11.18 0.78 -1.51
CA GLN A 162 -11.47 -0.46 -2.23
C GLN A 162 -10.92 -1.68 -1.50
N TYR A 163 -11.67 -2.78 -1.54
CA TYR A 163 -11.22 -4.05 -0.99
C TYR A 163 -10.04 -4.56 -1.80
N ARG A 164 -8.94 -4.88 -1.12
CA ARG A 164 -7.77 -5.52 -1.71
C ARG A 164 -7.88 -7.01 -1.40
N VAL A 165 -7.89 -7.83 -2.45
CA VAL A 165 -8.00 -9.31 -2.40
C VAL A 165 -6.68 -9.89 -2.84
#